data_AF-A0A2T2S7U0-F1
#
_entry.id   AF-A0A2T2S7U0-F1
#
_cell.length_a   1.000
_cell.length_b   1.000
_cell.length_c   1.000
_cell.angle_alpha   90.00
_cell.angle_beta   90.00
_cell.angle_gamma   90.00
#
_symmetry.space_group_name_H-M   'P 1'
#
loop_
_entity.id
_entity.type
_entity.pdbx_description
1 polymer ?
#
loop_
_entity_poly.entity_id
_entity_poly.type
_entity_poly.pdbx_seq_one_letter_code
_entity_poly.pdbx_strand_id
1 'polypeptide(L)'
;MSLPDLQEPLALLEQKNYDEAVDVLEQKVAALPAHWEEVHFLLPNSPIASAGKQRVLRRMDGIDDEVEAPRPSEVHPPRPADAAPHSSATDEGETDELEEDVEEDTVEMDQARESEDTSPDEPSSAADDELAELRRQAEQEARQGGARPGLADKPSSTPEEQVEQFEEEESSDDLNQLIDKLESARIDPDPDAEEEASPVDPPPDDDTEEVVSETLARIHEGQDDYEKAAYIYAQLAEQEPHRADEFQQKAREMERQADANDDSAA
;
A
#
# COMPACT_ATOMS: atom_id res chain seq x y z
N MET A 1 9.18 13.94 21.29
CA MET A 1 8.00 14.54 20.64
C MET A 1 7.50 15.69 21.50
N SER A 2 8.03 16.90 21.28
CA SER A 2 7.55 18.08 22.00
C SER A 2 6.33 18.60 21.25
N LEU A 3 5.14 18.37 21.82
CA LEU A 3 3.92 19.01 21.33
C LEU A 3 4.12 20.53 21.35
N PRO A 4 3.58 21.28 20.36
CA PRO A 4 3.64 22.73 20.38
C PRO A 4 3.05 23.23 21.71
N ASP A 5 3.88 23.93 22.49
CA ASP A 5 3.49 24.38 23.82
C ASP A 5 2.36 25.41 23.71
N LEU A 6 1.19 25.10 24.25
CA LEU A 6 0.01 25.97 24.26
C LEU A 6 -0.10 26.80 25.54
N GLN A 7 0.84 26.69 26.49
CA GLN A 7 0.76 27.43 27.75
C GLN A 7 0.86 28.95 27.55
N GLU A 8 1.71 29.39 26.64
CA GLU A 8 1.90 30.80 26.29
C GLU A 8 0.63 31.48 25.74
N PRO A 9 -0.03 30.97 24.67
CA PRO A 9 -1.27 31.57 24.17
C PRO A 9 -2.41 31.48 25.18
N LEU A 10 -2.48 30.43 26.00
CA LEU A 10 -3.48 30.33 27.08
C LEU A 10 -3.29 31.40 28.15
N ALA A 11 -2.04 31.67 28.55
CA ALA A 11 -1.73 32.73 29.51
C ALA A 11 -2.09 34.13 28.97
N LEU A 12 -1.92 34.37 27.66
CA LEU A 12 -2.31 35.62 27.01
C LEU A 12 -3.84 35.78 26.94
N LEU A 13 -4.57 34.69 26.70
CA LEU A 13 -6.04 34.69 26.76
C LEU A 13 -6.58 34.98 28.17
N GLU A 14 -5.96 34.43 29.21
CA GLU A 14 -6.32 34.73 30.61
C GLU A 14 -6.11 36.21 30.96
N GLN A 15 -5.05 36.81 30.40
CA GLN A 15 -4.74 38.24 30.54
C GLN A 15 -5.60 39.14 29.64
N LYS A 16 -6.46 38.55 28.79
CA LYS A 16 -7.30 39.24 27.80
C LYS A 16 -6.49 39.99 26.73
N ASN A 17 -5.26 39.57 26.49
CA ASN A 17 -4.44 40.04 25.37
C ASN A 17 -4.75 39.19 24.14
N TYR A 18 -5.90 39.45 23.52
CA TYR A 18 -6.39 38.64 22.41
C TYR A 18 -5.53 38.76 21.15
N ASP A 19 -5.06 39.96 20.82
CA ASP A 19 -4.26 40.19 19.62
C ASP A 19 -2.94 39.38 19.67
N GLU A 20 -2.23 39.47 20.79
CA GLU A 20 -0.97 38.73 21.00
C GLU A 20 -1.20 37.22 21.07
N ALA A 21 -2.32 36.77 21.66
CA ALA A 21 -2.67 35.36 21.68
C ALA A 21 -2.94 34.80 20.28
N VAL A 22 -3.57 35.59 19.40
CA VAL A 22 -3.83 35.21 18.01
C VAL A 22 -2.52 35.12 17.25
N ASP A 23 -1.63 36.13 17.34
CA ASP A 23 -0.33 36.11 16.67
C ASP A 23 0.50 34.87 17.04
N VAL A 24 0.56 34.52 18.34
CA VAL A 24 1.28 33.35 18.83
C VAL A 24 0.63 32.05 18.35
N LEU A 25 -0.69 31.98 18.29
CA LEU A 25 -1.41 30.81 17.76
C LEU A 25 -1.17 30.64 16.26
N GLU A 26 -1.21 31.73 15.48
CA GLU A 26 -0.91 31.71 14.05
C GLU A 26 0.51 31.21 13.79
N GLN A 27 1.49 31.70 14.56
CA GLN A 27 2.87 31.23 14.47
C GLN A 27 2.99 29.73 14.77
N LYS A 28 2.30 29.24 15.82
CA LYS A 28 2.31 27.82 16.16
C LYS A 28 1.61 26.97 15.10
N VAL A 29 0.51 27.45 14.52
CA VAL A 29 -0.20 26.79 13.42
C VAL A 29 0.68 26.73 12.17
N ALA A 30 1.42 27.80 11.86
CA ALA A 30 2.38 27.81 10.75
C ALA A 30 3.56 26.84 10.95
N ALA A 31 3.89 26.49 12.20
CA ALA A 31 4.90 25.48 12.51
C ALA A 31 4.34 24.03 12.47
N LEU A 32 3.02 23.84 12.33
CA LEU A 32 2.40 22.52 12.31
C LEU A 32 2.78 21.65 11.08
N PRO A 33 3.18 22.14 9.91
CA PRO A 33 3.68 21.23 8.87
C PRO A 33 5.00 20.56 9.26
N ALA A 34 5.91 21.34 9.87
CA ALA A 34 7.26 20.88 10.20
C ALA A 34 7.27 19.74 11.23
N HIS A 35 6.46 19.83 12.29
CA HIS A 35 6.40 18.73 13.27
C HIS A 35 5.73 17.46 12.70
N TRP A 36 4.81 17.56 11.73
CA TRP A 36 4.25 16.39 11.06
C TRP A 36 5.23 15.77 10.06
N GLU A 37 6.10 16.59 9.47
CA GLU A 37 7.20 16.12 8.64
C GLU A 37 8.24 15.33 9.44
N GLU A 38 8.60 15.79 10.65
CA GLU A 38 9.47 15.03 11.55
C GLU A 38 8.83 13.70 11.98
N VAL A 39 7.53 13.69 12.28
CA VAL A 39 6.80 12.45 12.58
C VAL A 39 6.76 11.51 11.37
N HIS A 40 6.57 12.04 10.16
CA HIS A 40 6.61 11.25 8.93
C HIS A 40 8.01 10.70 8.64
N PHE A 41 9.06 11.48 8.93
CA PHE A 41 10.45 11.02 8.80
C PHE A 41 10.75 9.86 9.76
N LEU A 42 10.28 9.94 11.01
CA LEU A 42 10.46 8.87 11.99
C LEU A 42 9.59 7.64 11.71
N LEU A 43 8.42 7.82 11.07
CA LEU A 43 7.44 6.76 10.80
C LEU A 43 6.94 6.83 9.34
N PRO A 44 7.79 6.53 8.34
CA PRO A 44 7.49 6.75 6.92
C PRO A 44 6.34 5.89 6.38
N ASN A 45 6.06 4.75 7.02
CA ASN A 45 4.98 3.82 6.63
C ASN A 45 3.75 3.93 7.53
N SER A 46 3.67 4.92 8.42
CA SER A 46 2.52 5.07 9.31
C SER A 46 1.39 5.82 8.60
N PRO A 47 0.23 5.19 8.37
CA PRO A 47 -0.91 5.86 7.73
C PRO A 47 -1.40 7.05 8.56
N ILE A 48 -1.20 7.03 9.88
CA ILE A 48 -1.57 8.12 10.79
C ILE A 48 -0.67 9.34 10.57
N ALA A 49 0.64 9.14 10.34
CA ALA A 49 1.58 10.23 10.11
C ALA A 49 1.31 10.93 8.77
N SER A 50 1.13 10.16 7.70
CA SER A 50 0.82 10.69 6.37
C SER A 50 -0.55 11.37 6.33
N ALA A 51 -1.59 10.76 6.92
CA ALA A 51 -2.91 11.38 7.01
C ALA A 51 -2.92 12.66 7.86
N GLY A 52 -2.14 12.70 8.94
CA GLY A 52 -1.96 13.88 9.79
C GLY A 52 -1.32 15.05 9.03
N LYS A 53 -0.20 14.80 8.33
CA LYS A 53 0.47 15.81 7.49
C LYS A 53 -0.48 16.36 6.42
N GLN A 54 -1.15 15.47 5.68
CA GLN A 54 -2.08 15.85 4.62
C GLN A 54 -3.26 16.70 5.14
N ARG A 55 -3.83 16.35 6.29
CA ARG A 55 -4.92 17.14 6.90
C ARG A 55 -4.47 18.55 7.28
N VAL A 56 -3.25 18.69 7.82
CA VAL A 56 -2.70 20.01 8.18
C VAL A 56 -2.43 20.85 6.94
N LEU A 57 -1.80 20.28 5.91
CA LEU A 57 -1.55 20.96 4.65
C LEU A 57 -2.86 21.43 4.00
N ARG A 58 -3.86 20.54 3.89
CA ARG A 58 -5.19 20.88 3.37
C ARG A 58 -5.85 22.04 4.11
N ARG A 59 -5.76 22.04 5.44
CA ARG A 59 -6.31 23.12 6.28
C ARG A 59 -5.57 24.45 6.07
N MET A 60 -4.28 24.42 5.78
CA MET A 60 -3.50 25.62 5.46
C MET A 60 -3.81 26.17 4.06
N ASP A 61 -4.12 25.29 3.11
CA ASP A 61 -4.55 25.68 1.76
C ASP A 61 -5.98 26.26 1.71
N GLY A 62 -6.65 26.40 2.86
CA GLY A 62 -8.01 26.92 2.94
C GLY A 62 -9.06 26.03 2.27
N ILE A 63 -8.71 24.76 2.06
CA ILE A 63 -9.63 23.74 1.56
C ILE A 63 -10.43 23.27 2.77
N ASP A 64 -11.47 24.03 3.12
CA ASP A 64 -12.41 23.68 4.18
C ASP A 64 -13.15 22.39 3.80
N ASP A 65 -12.94 21.32 4.58
CA ASP A 65 -13.73 20.09 4.54
C ASP A 65 -15.17 20.42 5.00
N GLU A 66 -16.03 20.86 4.08
CA GLU A 66 -17.49 20.82 4.24
C GLU A 66 -18.05 19.40 4.03
N VAL A 67 -17.19 18.43 3.67
CA VAL A 67 -17.56 17.03 3.55
C VAL A 67 -17.26 16.30 4.85
N GLU A 68 -18.31 16.15 5.64
CA GLU A 68 -18.40 15.35 6.85
C GLU A 68 -17.92 13.90 6.58
N ALA A 69 -16.63 13.64 6.80
CA ALA A 69 -16.13 12.27 6.91
C ALA A 69 -16.58 11.66 8.26
N PRO A 70 -16.96 10.37 8.28
CA PRO A 70 -17.66 9.76 9.40
C PRO A 70 -16.79 9.75 10.67
N ARG A 71 -17.33 10.28 11.76
CA ARG A 71 -16.70 10.25 13.08
C ARG A 71 -16.49 8.79 13.50
N PRO A 72 -15.28 8.36 13.86
CA PRO A 72 -15.07 7.03 14.42
C PRO A 72 -15.44 7.09 15.91
N SER A 73 -16.71 6.86 16.26
CA SER A 73 -17.16 6.29 17.56
C SER A 73 -18.67 6.48 17.75
N GLU A 74 -19.47 5.55 17.24
CA GLU A 74 -20.64 5.05 17.96
C GLU A 74 -20.69 3.52 17.77
N VAL A 75 -19.88 2.81 18.54
CA VAL A 75 -20.05 1.37 18.75
C VAL A 75 -21.30 1.20 19.59
N HIS A 76 -22.45 1.09 18.93
CA HIS A 76 -23.68 0.60 19.55
C HIS A 76 -23.58 -0.94 19.60
N PRO A 77 -23.59 -1.59 20.80
CA PRO A 77 -23.66 -3.04 20.83
C PRO A 77 -25.02 -3.51 20.28
N PRO A 78 -25.08 -4.59 19.48
CA PRO A 78 -26.33 -5.09 18.95
C PRO A 78 -27.20 -5.63 20.09
N ARG A 79 -28.37 -5.02 20.28
CA ARG A 79 -29.40 -5.51 21.18
C ARG A 79 -30.30 -6.50 20.41
N PRO A 80 -30.62 -7.67 20.98
CA PRO A 80 -31.18 -8.80 20.23
C PRO A 80 -32.63 -8.56 19.81
N ALA A 81 -32.98 -9.23 18.71
CA ALA A 81 -34.29 -9.34 18.11
C ALA A 81 -35.38 -9.72 19.13
N ASP A 82 -36.43 -8.90 19.22
CA ASP A 82 -37.82 -9.39 19.18
C ASP A 82 -38.81 -8.21 19.05
N ALA A 83 -39.98 -8.51 18.50
CA ALA A 83 -41.21 -7.71 18.41
C ALA A 83 -41.32 -6.64 17.29
N ALA A 84 -41.89 -7.08 16.15
CA ALA A 84 -42.98 -6.36 15.47
C ALA A 84 -44.21 -6.25 16.42
N PRO A 85 -45.29 -5.47 16.13
CA PRO A 85 -45.68 -4.80 14.88
C PRO A 85 -46.16 -3.34 15.08
N HIS A 86 -46.62 -2.68 14.00
CA HIS A 86 -47.72 -1.68 13.86
C HIS A 86 -47.47 -0.93 12.52
N SER A 87 -48.03 -1.35 11.38
CA SER A 87 -49.37 -1.00 10.84
C SER A 87 -49.75 0.48 10.91
N SER A 88 -49.57 1.19 9.80
CA SER A 88 -50.49 2.21 9.23
C SER A 88 -49.79 2.80 7.98
N ALA A 89 -50.17 2.44 6.76
CA ALA A 89 -51.34 2.92 5.99
C ALA A 89 -51.12 4.30 5.37
N THR A 90 -50.98 4.30 4.04
CA THR A 90 -51.30 5.31 3.00
C THR A 90 -50.46 4.93 1.78
N ASP A 91 -50.89 4.99 0.53
CA ASP A 91 -52.12 5.39 -0.14
C ASP A 91 -51.80 5.15 -1.64
N GLU A 92 -52.83 5.21 -2.48
CA GLU A 92 -52.91 4.55 -3.78
C GLU A 92 -52.04 5.13 -4.90
N GLY A 93 -51.80 4.29 -5.92
CA GLY A 93 -51.10 4.65 -7.16
C GLY A 93 -51.10 3.52 -8.19
N GLU A 94 -52.28 3.09 -8.62
CA GLU A 94 -52.60 2.58 -9.98
C GLU A 94 -51.75 3.33 -11.03
N THR A 95 -51.03 2.73 -11.98
CA THR A 95 -51.36 1.89 -13.16
C THR A 95 -49.99 1.53 -13.78
N ASP A 96 -49.75 0.43 -14.49
CA ASP A 96 -50.32 0.08 -15.78
C ASP A 96 -49.72 -1.26 -16.21
N GLU A 97 -50.56 -2.12 -16.76
CA GLU A 97 -50.23 -3.44 -17.27
C GLU A 97 -49.64 -3.30 -18.67
N LEU A 98 -48.47 -3.90 -18.93
CA LEU A 98 -48.15 -4.46 -20.24
C LEU A 98 -47.38 -5.77 -20.06
N GLU A 99 -48.12 -6.86 -20.24
CA GLU A 99 -47.65 -8.20 -20.56
C GLU A 99 -47.08 -8.28 -22.00
N GLU A 100 -46.57 -9.46 -22.31
CA GLU A 100 -46.06 -10.01 -23.59
C GLU A 100 -44.55 -9.89 -23.78
N ASP A 101 -43.81 -10.94 -23.44
CA ASP A 101 -43.56 -12.16 -24.27
C ASP A 101 -42.37 -11.91 -25.21
N VAL A 102 -41.41 -12.85 -25.17
CA VAL A 102 -40.72 -13.47 -26.32
C VAL A 102 -39.38 -14.08 -25.85
N GLU A 103 -39.48 -15.39 -25.65
CA GLU A 103 -38.59 -16.46 -26.13
C GLU A 103 -37.19 -16.69 -25.50
N GLU A 104 -37.11 -17.89 -24.90
CA GLU A 104 -35.94 -18.76 -24.82
C GLU A 104 -35.17 -18.79 -26.15
N ASP A 105 -33.84 -18.66 -26.09
CA ASP A 105 -32.97 -19.31 -27.08
C ASP A 105 -31.84 -20.05 -26.36
N THR A 106 -32.19 -21.27 -25.95
CA THR A 106 -31.25 -22.34 -25.64
C THR A 106 -30.72 -22.91 -26.95
N VAL A 107 -29.55 -22.44 -27.40
CA VAL A 107 -28.78 -23.14 -28.44
C VAL A 107 -27.87 -24.18 -27.79
N GLU A 108 -28.41 -25.39 -27.67
CA GLU A 108 -27.63 -26.62 -27.78
C GLU A 108 -26.92 -26.62 -29.14
N MET A 109 -25.59 -26.67 -29.14
CA MET A 109 -24.82 -27.02 -30.33
C MET A 109 -24.00 -28.27 -30.03
N ASP A 110 -24.68 -29.41 -30.19
CA ASP A 110 -24.09 -30.71 -30.40
C ASP A 110 -23.49 -30.76 -31.82
N GLN A 111 -22.17 -30.76 -31.93
CA GLN A 111 -21.49 -31.43 -33.04
C GLN A 111 -20.24 -32.14 -32.53
N ALA A 112 -20.42 -33.43 -32.27
CA ALA A 112 -19.39 -34.45 -32.37
C ALA A 112 -18.67 -34.42 -33.74
N ARG A 113 -17.34 -34.56 -33.70
CA ARG A 113 -16.35 -35.06 -34.70
C ARG A 113 -15.00 -34.42 -34.32
N GLU A 114 -13.85 -35.08 -34.25
CA GLU A 114 -13.37 -36.38 -34.66
C GLU A 114 -12.15 -36.72 -33.76
N SER A 115 -11.94 -38.01 -33.55
CA SER A 115 -10.78 -38.59 -32.91
C SER A 115 -9.51 -38.42 -33.75
N GLU A 116 -8.50 -37.76 -33.19
CA GLU A 116 -7.08 -37.87 -33.53
C GLU A 116 -6.36 -37.95 -32.16
N ASP A 117 -6.13 -39.15 -31.61
CA ASP A 117 -4.90 -39.93 -31.83
C ASP A 117 -3.67 -39.09 -32.22
N THR A 118 -3.26 -38.20 -31.31
CA THR A 118 -1.89 -37.71 -31.25
C THR A 118 -1.39 -37.88 -29.82
N SER A 119 -0.79 -39.04 -29.54
CA SER A 119 0.34 -39.05 -28.61
C SER A 119 1.44 -38.18 -29.21
N PRO A 120 1.92 -37.18 -28.45
CA PRO A 120 3.36 -37.07 -28.35
C PRO A 120 3.80 -36.87 -26.89
N ASP A 121 4.89 -37.54 -26.59
CA ASP A 121 5.79 -37.31 -25.46
C ASP A 121 5.22 -37.58 -24.06
N GLU A 122 5.58 -38.78 -23.56
CA GLU A 122 5.87 -38.94 -22.14
C GLU A 122 6.68 -37.72 -21.66
N PRO A 123 6.23 -36.97 -20.64
CA PRO A 123 7.16 -36.11 -19.94
C PRO A 123 8.24 -37.04 -19.39
N SER A 124 9.47 -36.82 -19.86
CA SER A 124 10.67 -37.53 -19.43
C SER A 124 10.58 -37.80 -17.93
N SER A 125 10.39 -39.08 -17.54
CA SER A 125 10.18 -39.49 -16.15
C SER A 125 11.29 -38.98 -15.22
N ALA A 126 12.46 -38.66 -15.78
CA ALA A 126 13.57 -38.04 -15.10
C ALA A 126 13.25 -36.65 -14.52
N ALA A 127 12.44 -35.82 -15.17
CA ALA A 127 12.09 -34.49 -14.67
C ALA A 127 11.12 -34.57 -13.48
N ASP A 128 10.18 -35.52 -13.51
CA ASP A 128 9.27 -35.78 -12.39
C ASP A 128 10.01 -36.44 -11.20
N ASP A 129 10.99 -37.30 -11.50
CA ASP A 129 11.87 -37.90 -10.49
C ASP A 129 12.75 -36.83 -9.81
N GLU A 130 13.33 -35.88 -10.56
CA GLU A 130 14.12 -34.77 -10.03
C GLU A 130 13.27 -33.84 -9.14
N LEU A 131 12.03 -33.52 -9.57
CA LEU A 131 11.12 -32.68 -8.78
C LEU A 131 10.67 -33.39 -7.49
N ALA A 132 10.47 -34.71 -7.54
CA ALA A 132 10.15 -35.53 -6.38
C ALA A 132 11.34 -35.70 -5.43
N GLU A 133 12.57 -35.66 -5.93
CA GLU A 133 13.79 -35.67 -5.12
C GLU A 133 13.98 -34.32 -4.39
N LEU A 134 13.78 -33.20 -5.09
CA LEU A 134 13.81 -31.85 -4.51
C LEU A 134 12.75 -31.65 -3.42
N ARG A 135 11.52 -32.13 -3.62
CA ARG A 135 10.47 -32.09 -2.57
C ARG A 135 10.87 -32.88 -1.33
N ARG A 136 11.46 -34.06 -1.50
CA ARG A 136 11.93 -34.88 -0.37
C ARG A 136 13.09 -34.23 0.37
N GLN A 137 13.99 -33.56 -0.33
CA GLN A 137 15.09 -32.82 0.27
C GLN A 137 14.59 -31.63 1.10
N ALA A 138 13.68 -30.82 0.54
CA ALA A 138 13.09 -29.68 1.25
C ALA A 138 12.32 -30.12 2.51
N GLU A 139 11.58 -31.22 2.44
CA GLU A 139 10.86 -31.74 3.62
C GLU A 139 11.80 -32.31 4.69
N GLN A 140 12.93 -32.91 4.30
CA GLN A 140 13.96 -33.34 5.26
C GLN A 140 14.64 -32.17 5.95
N GLU A 141 14.86 -31.05 5.26
CA GLU A 141 15.45 -29.84 5.83
C GLU A 141 14.48 -29.13 6.80
N ALA A 142 13.18 -29.09 6.44
CA ALA A 142 12.14 -28.58 7.31
C ALA A 142 12.00 -29.40 8.61
N ARG A 143 12.08 -30.74 8.51
CA ARG A 143 12.06 -31.63 9.69
C ARG A 143 13.33 -31.55 10.53
N GLN A 144 14.46 -31.20 9.93
CA GLN A 144 15.72 -30.94 10.63
C GLN A 144 15.83 -29.50 11.17
N GLY A 145 14.75 -28.71 11.07
CA GLY A 145 14.63 -27.42 11.74
C GLY A 145 15.45 -26.30 11.12
N GLY A 146 15.78 -26.36 9.82
CA GLY A 146 16.41 -25.24 9.07
C GLY A 146 17.74 -24.73 9.64
N ALA A 147 18.34 -25.42 10.61
CA ALA A 147 19.60 -25.04 11.20
C ALA A 147 20.72 -25.50 10.26
N ARG A 148 21.22 -24.55 9.47
CA ARG A 148 22.43 -24.73 8.64
C ARG A 148 23.50 -25.47 9.45
N PRO A 149 24.02 -26.63 8.97
CA PRO A 149 25.12 -27.33 9.63
C PRO A 149 26.36 -26.42 9.62
N GLY A 150 26.63 -25.78 10.75
CA GLY A 150 27.74 -24.81 10.87
C GLY A 150 27.52 -23.67 11.87
N LEU A 151 26.33 -23.52 12.45
CA LEU A 151 26.03 -22.49 13.47
C LEU A 151 25.90 -23.03 14.90
N ALA A 152 26.24 -24.30 15.13
CA ALA A 152 26.13 -24.97 16.41
C ALA A 152 27.33 -24.69 17.34
N ASP A 153 27.70 -23.43 17.53
CA ASP A 153 28.66 -23.05 18.59
C ASP A 153 28.41 -21.64 19.15
N LYS A 154 27.14 -21.32 19.40
CA LYS A 154 26.78 -20.24 20.32
C LYS A 154 25.57 -20.66 21.15
N PRO A 155 25.64 -20.57 22.50
CA PRO A 155 24.51 -20.93 23.33
C PRO A 155 23.31 -20.06 22.93
N SER A 156 22.18 -20.72 22.73
CA SER A 156 20.88 -20.12 22.47
C SER A 156 20.44 -19.31 23.70
N SER A 157 21.00 -18.12 23.89
CA SER A 157 20.46 -17.14 24.83
C SER A 157 19.23 -16.51 24.19
N THR A 158 18.10 -16.71 24.87
CA THR A 158 16.81 -16.12 24.51
C THR A 158 16.92 -14.59 24.47
N PRO A 159 16.05 -13.89 23.72
CA PRO A 159 16.09 -12.43 23.64
C PRO A 159 15.97 -11.73 24.99
N GLU A 160 15.26 -12.32 25.97
CA GLU A 160 15.15 -11.79 27.33
C GLU A 160 16.48 -11.88 28.11
N GLU A 161 17.29 -12.91 27.86
CA GLU A 161 18.57 -13.13 28.54
C GLU A 161 19.72 -12.28 27.93
N GLN A 162 19.55 -11.81 26.69
CA GLN A 162 20.47 -10.85 26.09
C GLN A 162 20.30 -9.45 26.70
N VAL A 163 19.09 -9.08 27.14
CA VAL A 163 18.84 -7.80 27.81
C VAL A 163 19.45 -7.77 29.22
N GLU A 164 19.38 -8.87 29.98
CA GLU A 164 20.06 -8.97 31.29
C GLU A 164 21.58 -8.88 31.19
N GLN A 165 22.21 -9.36 30.10
CA GLN A 165 23.65 -9.21 29.88
C GLN A 165 24.10 -7.78 29.59
N PHE A 166 23.21 -6.89 29.11
CA PHE A 166 23.52 -5.47 28.97
C PHE A 166 23.47 -4.72 30.30
N GLU A 167 22.71 -5.21 31.29
CA GLU A 167 22.56 -4.52 32.59
C GLU A 167 23.73 -4.77 33.56
N GLU A 168 24.50 -5.86 33.39
CA GLU A 168 25.56 -6.24 34.35
C GLU A 168 26.97 -5.71 33.99
N GLU A 169 27.23 -5.27 32.75
CA GLU A 169 28.55 -4.76 32.31
C GLU A 169 28.54 -3.39 31.60
N GLU A 170 27.41 -2.68 31.51
CA GLU A 170 27.40 -1.25 31.09
C GLU A 170 27.94 -0.34 32.21
N SER A 171 29.24 -0.42 32.45
CA SER A 171 29.93 0.66 33.15
C SER A 171 29.80 1.93 32.30
N SER A 172 29.40 3.03 32.92
CA SER A 172 29.21 4.35 32.27
C SER A 172 30.43 4.88 31.49
N ASP A 173 31.58 4.21 31.56
CA ASP A 173 32.76 4.48 30.74
C ASP A 173 32.61 4.01 29.29
N ASP A 174 31.85 2.93 29.01
CA ASP A 174 31.63 2.44 27.63
C ASP A 174 30.72 3.38 26.83
N LEU A 175 29.72 3.97 27.49
CA LEU A 175 28.84 4.97 26.88
C LEU A 175 29.62 6.23 26.47
N ASN A 176 30.54 6.70 27.31
CA ASN A 176 31.38 7.85 26.98
C ASN A 176 32.34 7.52 25.81
N GLN A 177 32.88 6.30 25.77
CA GLN A 177 33.73 5.85 24.67
C GLN A 177 32.94 5.75 23.34
N LEU A 178 31.68 5.33 23.39
CA LEU A 178 30.79 5.28 22.24
C LEU A 178 30.42 6.69 21.75
N ILE A 179 30.16 7.62 22.68
CA ILE A 179 29.91 9.04 22.35
C ILE A 179 31.12 9.65 21.65
N ASP A 180 32.33 9.49 22.19
CA ASP A 180 33.56 10.01 21.57
C ASP A 180 33.79 9.40 20.17
N LYS A 181 33.47 8.10 20.00
CA LYS A 181 33.56 7.42 18.71
C LYS A 181 32.54 7.92 17.70
N LEU A 182 31.33 8.27 18.13
CA LEU A 182 30.28 8.81 17.27
C LEU A 182 30.55 10.26 16.90
N GLU A 183 31.05 11.07 17.83
CA GLU A 183 31.43 12.46 17.56
C GLU A 183 32.63 12.54 16.60
N SER A 184 33.62 11.65 16.74
CA SER A 184 34.74 11.57 15.80
C SER A 184 34.37 10.96 14.44
N ALA A 185 33.30 10.18 14.36
CA ALA A 185 32.77 9.64 13.11
C ALA A 185 31.82 10.59 12.36
N ARG A 186 31.57 11.79 12.92
CA ARG A 186 30.75 12.81 12.26
C ARG A 186 31.46 13.30 11.00
N ILE A 187 30.88 13.00 9.85
CA ILE A 187 31.34 13.50 8.55
C ILE A 187 30.80 14.93 8.42
N ASP A 188 31.70 15.91 8.32
CA ASP A 188 31.32 17.28 7.98
C ASP A 188 30.88 17.30 6.50
N PRO A 189 29.64 17.73 6.21
CA PRO A 189 29.21 17.86 4.82
C PRO A 189 30.06 18.96 4.16
N ASP A 190 30.75 18.57 3.09
CA ASP A 190 31.56 19.49 2.29
C ASP A 190 30.63 20.46 1.55
N PRO A 191 30.64 21.78 1.87
CA PRO A 191 29.73 22.74 1.25
C PRO A 191 30.00 22.97 -0.24
N ASP A 192 31.19 22.56 -0.74
CA ASP A 192 31.57 22.70 -2.15
C ASP A 192 31.26 21.42 -2.96
N ALA A 193 30.85 20.31 -2.31
CA ALA A 193 30.44 19.07 -3.01
C ALA A 193 29.07 19.20 -3.71
N GLU A 194 28.27 20.20 -3.34
CA GLU A 194 27.00 20.51 -4.03
C GLU A 194 27.22 21.22 -5.37
N GLU A 195 28.41 21.77 -5.64
CA GLU A 195 28.69 22.55 -6.86
C GLU A 195 29.24 21.68 -8.02
N GLU A 196 29.88 20.53 -7.73
CA GLU A 196 30.26 19.55 -8.75
C GLU A 196 29.12 18.58 -9.11
N ALA A 197 28.11 18.43 -8.25
CA ALA A 197 26.85 17.78 -8.58
C ALA A 197 25.92 18.77 -9.28
N SER A 198 26.37 19.37 -10.39
CA SER A 198 25.41 19.90 -11.36
C SER A 198 24.44 18.75 -11.67
N PRO A 199 23.12 18.91 -11.54
CA PRO A 199 22.20 17.92 -12.04
C PRO A 199 22.54 17.77 -13.51
N VAL A 200 23.09 16.60 -13.88
CA VAL A 200 23.10 16.17 -15.26
C VAL A 200 21.64 16.26 -15.66
N ASP A 201 21.30 17.24 -16.50
CA ASP A 201 20.00 17.30 -17.14
C ASP A 201 19.72 15.88 -17.62
N PRO A 202 18.61 15.24 -17.18
CA PRO A 202 18.29 13.93 -17.68
C PRO A 202 18.28 14.04 -19.20
N PRO A 203 18.92 13.08 -19.92
CA PRO A 203 18.78 13.04 -21.36
C PRO A 203 17.27 13.10 -21.67
N PRO A 204 16.85 13.79 -22.75
CA PRO A 204 15.45 13.77 -23.15
C PRO A 204 14.98 12.31 -23.17
N ASP A 205 13.83 12.05 -22.55
CA ASP A 205 13.17 10.75 -22.41
C ASP A 205 12.80 10.15 -23.78
N ASP A 206 13.80 9.85 -24.61
CA ASP A 206 13.66 9.04 -25.82
C ASP A 206 14.22 7.64 -25.50
N ASP A 207 13.30 6.68 -25.44
CA ASP A 207 13.54 5.23 -25.52
C ASP A 207 14.17 4.52 -24.32
N THR A 208 14.12 5.07 -23.10
CA THR A 208 14.19 4.17 -21.93
C THR A 208 12.85 3.47 -21.81
N GLU A 209 12.73 2.32 -22.46
CA GLU A 209 11.64 1.35 -22.27
C GLU A 209 11.37 1.24 -20.75
N GLU A 210 10.30 1.91 -20.27
CA GLU A 210 9.92 1.89 -18.86
C GLU A 210 9.78 0.42 -18.47
N VAL A 211 10.47 -0.01 -17.39
CA VAL A 211 10.51 -1.42 -17.02
C VAL A 211 9.10 -1.87 -16.66
N VAL A 212 8.43 -2.47 -17.64
CA VAL A 212 7.06 -2.92 -17.50
C VAL A 212 7.06 -4.25 -16.75
N SER A 213 6.19 -4.36 -15.75
CA SER A 213 6.00 -5.58 -14.99
C SER A 213 4.52 -5.87 -14.84
N GLU A 214 4.15 -7.16 -14.75
CA GLU A 214 2.76 -7.56 -14.52
C GLU A 214 2.17 -6.90 -13.25
N THR A 215 2.99 -6.71 -12.22
CA THR A 215 2.59 -6.02 -10.99
C THR A 215 2.24 -4.55 -11.26
N LEU A 216 3.00 -3.85 -12.11
CA LEU A 216 2.70 -2.48 -12.48
C LEU A 216 1.36 -2.39 -13.21
N ALA A 217 1.08 -3.34 -14.11
CA ALA A 217 -0.21 -3.47 -14.78
C ALA A 217 -1.37 -3.57 -13.76
N ARG A 218 -1.22 -4.45 -12.76
CA ARG A 218 -2.24 -4.66 -11.71
C ARG A 218 -2.42 -3.46 -10.79
N ILE A 219 -1.37 -2.65 -10.58
CA ILE A 219 -1.49 -1.41 -9.81
C ILE A 219 -2.37 -0.41 -10.56
N HIS A 220 -2.16 -0.24 -11.87
CA HIS A 220 -3.00 0.64 -12.71
C HIS A 220 -4.44 0.14 -12.79
N GLU A 221 -4.65 -1.17 -12.95
CA GLU A 221 -5.98 -1.79 -12.86
C GLU A 221 -6.65 -1.47 -11.52
N GLY A 222 -5.93 -1.62 -10.39
CA GLY A 222 -6.46 -1.29 -9.06
C GLY A 222 -6.67 0.20 -8.79
N GLN A 223 -6.18 1.07 -9.68
CA GLN A 223 -6.37 2.53 -9.65
C GLN A 223 -7.47 2.99 -10.63
N ASP A 224 -8.20 2.05 -11.27
CA ASP A 224 -9.16 2.32 -12.35
C ASP A 224 -8.53 3.02 -13.58
N ASP A 225 -7.20 2.94 -13.73
CA ASP A 225 -6.44 3.44 -14.87
C ASP A 225 -6.29 2.34 -15.93
N TYR A 226 -7.44 1.98 -16.51
CA TYR A 226 -7.56 0.85 -17.45
C TYR A 226 -6.80 1.09 -18.76
N GLU A 227 -6.68 2.34 -19.22
CA GLU A 227 -5.91 2.69 -20.42
C GLU A 227 -4.43 2.34 -20.26
N LYS A 228 -3.83 2.75 -19.13
CA LYS A 228 -2.42 2.48 -18.87
C LYS A 228 -2.19 1.00 -18.56
N ALA A 229 -3.12 0.34 -17.88
CA ALA A 229 -3.07 -1.10 -17.67
C ALA A 229 -3.10 -1.90 -18.99
N ALA A 230 -3.97 -1.51 -19.94
CA ALA A 230 -4.05 -2.12 -21.27
C ALA A 230 -2.72 -1.98 -22.04
N TYR A 231 -2.16 -0.78 -22.04
CA TYR A 231 -0.87 -0.48 -22.68
C TYR A 231 0.25 -1.35 -22.11
N ILE A 232 0.35 -1.44 -20.78
CA ILE A 232 1.35 -2.26 -20.10
C ILE A 232 1.21 -3.75 -20.46
N TYR A 233 -0.02 -4.27 -20.48
CA TYR A 233 -0.25 -5.67 -20.86
C TYR A 233 0.09 -5.95 -22.33
N ALA A 234 -0.18 -5.00 -23.24
CA ALA A 234 0.24 -5.12 -24.63
C ALA A 234 1.77 -5.19 -24.74
N GLN A 235 2.49 -4.35 -24.00
CA GLN A 235 3.95 -4.34 -24.00
C GLN A 235 4.54 -5.62 -23.37
N LEU A 236 3.92 -6.15 -22.30
CA LEU A 236 4.28 -7.45 -21.72
C LEU A 236 4.10 -8.61 -22.70
N ALA A 237 3.09 -8.56 -23.59
CA ALA A 237 2.91 -9.59 -24.60
C ALA A 237 4.06 -9.62 -25.62
N GLU A 238 4.68 -8.48 -25.90
CA GLU A 238 5.87 -8.39 -26.77
C GLU A 238 7.13 -8.92 -26.06
N GLN A 239 7.27 -8.62 -24.76
CA GLN A 239 8.42 -9.02 -23.95
C GLN A 239 8.40 -10.50 -23.55
N GLU A 240 7.21 -11.06 -23.32
CA GLU A 240 6.99 -12.45 -22.89
C GLU A 240 6.20 -13.26 -23.94
N PRO A 241 6.80 -13.65 -25.08
CA PRO A 241 6.10 -14.37 -26.16
C PRO A 241 5.39 -15.66 -25.71
N HIS A 242 5.93 -16.33 -24.70
CA HIS A 242 5.37 -17.56 -24.13
C HIS A 242 4.04 -17.37 -23.40
N ARG A 243 3.73 -16.13 -22.97
CA ARG A 243 2.47 -15.73 -22.32
C ARG A 243 1.74 -14.64 -23.11
N ALA A 244 2.15 -14.38 -24.35
CA ALA A 244 1.61 -13.28 -25.16
C ALA A 244 0.08 -13.37 -25.32
N ASP A 245 -0.46 -14.57 -25.52
CA ASP A 245 -1.91 -14.75 -25.66
C ASP A 245 -2.68 -14.37 -24.39
N GLU A 246 -2.13 -14.64 -23.20
CA GLU A 246 -2.72 -14.26 -21.91
C GLU A 246 -2.72 -12.74 -21.76
N PHE A 247 -1.58 -12.11 -22.02
CA PHE A 247 -1.42 -10.67 -21.87
C PHE A 247 -2.23 -9.88 -22.92
N GLN A 248 -2.33 -10.38 -24.16
CA GLN A 248 -3.21 -9.78 -25.16
C GLN A 248 -4.70 -9.89 -24.78
N GLN A 249 -5.12 -11.00 -24.18
CA GLN A 249 -6.48 -11.12 -23.66
C GLN A 249 -6.74 -10.12 -22.54
N LYS A 250 -5.81 -10.00 -21.59
CA LYS A 250 -5.91 -8.99 -20.52
C LYS A 250 -5.93 -7.57 -21.07
N ALA A 251 -5.08 -7.23 -22.04
CA ALA A 251 -5.09 -5.91 -22.66
C ALA A 251 -6.47 -5.55 -23.26
N ARG A 252 -7.08 -6.48 -24.01
CA ARG A 252 -8.44 -6.31 -24.56
C ARG A 252 -9.52 -6.23 -23.48
N GLU A 253 -9.34 -6.91 -22.35
CA GLU A 253 -10.25 -6.81 -21.21
C GLU A 253 -10.18 -5.41 -20.59
N MET A 254 -8.97 -4.90 -20.35
CA MET A 254 -8.75 -3.55 -19.83
C MET A 254 -9.27 -2.48 -20.81
N GLU A 255 -9.11 -2.64 -22.13
CA GLU A 255 -9.70 -1.73 -23.13
C GLU A 255 -11.23 -1.63 -22.99
N ARG A 256 -11.92 -2.76 -22.81
CA ARG A 256 -13.38 -2.74 -22.60
C ARG A 256 -13.76 -2.07 -21.27
N GLN A 257 -12.94 -2.24 -20.23
CA GLN A 257 -13.16 -1.59 -18.95
C GLN A 257 -12.93 -0.07 -19.06
N ALA A 258 -11.93 0.37 -19.83
CA ALA A 258 -11.70 1.77 -20.12
C ALA A 258 -12.91 2.40 -20.83
N ASP A 259 -13.41 1.77 -21.89
CA ASP A 259 -14.60 2.23 -22.62
C ASP A 259 -15.82 2.34 -21.70
N ALA A 260 -16.06 1.32 -20.86
CA ALA A 260 -17.16 1.32 -19.91
C ALA A 260 -17.02 2.40 -18.82
N ASN A 261 -15.78 2.68 -18.38
CA ASN A 261 -15.52 3.70 -17.38
C ASN A 261 -15.72 5.11 -17.95
N ASP A 262 -15.27 5.35 -19.19
CA ASP A 262 -15.46 6.64 -19.88
C ASP A 262 -16.95 6.93 -20.14
N ASP A 263 -17.72 5.93 -20.57
CA ASP A 263 -19.18 6.02 -20.70
C ASP A 263 -19.90 6.29 -19.36
N SER A 264 -19.33 5.84 -18.23
CA SER A 264 -19.90 6.08 -16.90
C SER A 264 -19.57 7.47 -16.32
N ALA A 265 -18.54 8.12 -16.85
CA ALA A 265 -18.09 9.44 -16.44
C ALA A 265 -18.76 10.60 -17.21
N ALA A 266 -19.48 10.30 -18.30
CA ALA A 266 -20.20 11.23 -19.17
C ALA A 266 -21.65 11.49 -18.73
#